data_AF-A0A7S0KUD7-F1
#
_entry.id   AF-A0A7S0KUD7-F1
#
_cell.length_a   1.000
_cell.length_b   1.000
_cell.length_c   1.000
_cell.angle_alpha   90.00
_cell.angle_beta   90.00
_cell.angle_gamma   90.00
#
_symmetry.space_group_name_H-M   'P 1'
#
loop_
_entity.id
_entity.type
_entity.pdbx_description
1 polymer ?
#
loop_
_entity_poly.entity_id
_entity_poly.type
_entity_poly.pdbx_seq_one_letter_code
_entity_poly.pdbx_strand_id
1 'polypeptide(L)'
;TGTDASGGCGWTDESVERSIVAGPPFAEKKSTFQGFLLRDVTSLEQVDAMIRALRRDSRIARCSHLMAAWRIALRGDPHDPDCVWSQDHDEDGEAGAGRGMSHLLRVTGSA
;
A
#
# COMPACT_ATOMS: atom_id res chain seq x y z
N THR A 1 32.68 -26.51 -0.64
CA THR A 1 32.84 -25.73 -1.88
C THR A 1 31.48 -25.60 -2.54
N GLY A 2 31.02 -24.37 -2.79
CA GLY A 2 29.80 -24.11 -3.57
C GLY A 2 28.70 -23.39 -2.80
N THR A 3 28.88 -22.08 -2.65
CA THR A 3 27.86 -21.09 -2.31
C THR A 3 26.74 -21.11 -3.35
N ASP A 4 25.48 -21.11 -2.93
CA ASP A 4 24.42 -20.51 -3.74
C ASP A 4 23.66 -19.51 -2.87
N ALA A 5 24.01 -18.24 -3.09
CA ALA A 5 23.36 -17.09 -2.51
C ALA A 5 22.24 -16.70 -3.47
N SER A 6 21.06 -17.32 -3.32
CA SER A 6 19.85 -16.84 -3.97
C SER A 6 19.39 -15.59 -3.21
N GLY A 7 19.74 -14.42 -3.75
CA GLY A 7 19.50 -13.10 -3.16
C GLY A 7 18.03 -12.86 -2.80
N GLY A 8 17.77 -12.82 -1.49
CA GLY A 8 16.51 -12.29 -0.97
C GLY A 8 16.46 -10.80 -1.28
N CYS A 9 15.48 -10.37 -2.06
CA CYS A 9 15.20 -8.97 -2.32
C CYS A 9 14.65 -8.27 -1.07
N GLY A 10 15.54 -8.04 -0.10
CA GLY A 10 15.70 -6.82 0.73
C GLY A 10 14.51 -6.15 1.44
N TRP A 11 13.29 -6.66 1.41
CA TRP A 11 12.16 -6.03 2.10
C TRP A 11 11.84 -6.79 3.38
N THR A 12 12.14 -6.16 4.52
CA THR A 12 11.73 -6.62 5.85
C THR A 12 10.55 -5.78 6.32
N ASP A 13 9.77 -6.29 7.27
CA ASP A 13 8.70 -5.52 7.92
C ASP A 13 9.21 -4.15 8.44
N GLU A 14 10.45 -4.07 8.94
CA GLU A 14 11.06 -2.83 9.43
C GLU A 14 11.44 -1.88 8.29
N SER A 15 11.97 -2.40 7.17
CA SER A 15 12.33 -1.55 6.03
C SER A 15 11.09 -0.98 5.34
N VAL A 16 10.01 -1.76 5.28
CA VAL A 16 8.69 -1.28 4.83
C VAL A 16 8.19 -0.19 5.77
N GLU A 17 8.18 -0.42 7.09
CA GLU A 17 7.69 0.55 8.08
C GLU A 17 8.39 1.91 7.98
N ARG A 18 9.72 1.91 7.83
CA ARG A 18 10.52 3.15 7.64
C ARG A 18 10.24 3.88 6.32
N SER A 19 9.70 3.17 5.33
CA SER A 19 9.41 3.71 3.99
C SER A 19 7.97 4.22 3.86
N ILE A 20 7.12 4.00 4.87
CA ILE A 20 5.74 4.50 4.88
C ILE A 20 5.77 6.03 5.09
N VAL A 21 5.13 6.74 4.17
CA VAL A 21 4.90 8.18 4.27
C VAL A 21 3.49 8.42 4.79
N ALA A 22 3.40 9.06 5.96
CA ALA A 22 2.11 9.48 6.52
C ALA A 22 1.73 10.87 6.03
N GLY A 23 0.52 11.01 5.50
CA GLY A 23 -0.08 12.31 5.20
C GLY A 23 -0.64 13.00 6.44
N PRO A 24 -0.96 14.30 6.37
CA PRO A 24 -1.67 14.98 7.45
C PRO A 24 -3.07 14.36 7.62
N PRO A 25 -3.57 14.23 8.87
CA PRO A 25 -4.95 13.83 9.09
C PRO A 25 -5.90 14.95 8.65
N PHE A 26 -7.05 14.59 8.12
CA PHE A 26 -8.14 15.53 7.82
C PHE A 26 -9.46 15.03 8.41
N ALA A 27 -10.32 15.96 8.83
CA ALA A 27 -11.61 15.65 9.41
C ALA A 27 -12.73 15.98 8.41
N GLU A 28 -13.67 15.06 8.26
CA GLU A 28 -14.92 15.26 7.53
C GLU A 28 -16.06 14.85 8.46
N LYS A 29 -16.90 15.83 8.83
CA LYS A 29 -17.98 15.68 9.81
C LYS A 29 -17.46 15.16 11.17
N LYS A 30 -17.73 13.88 11.49
CA LYS A 30 -17.34 13.22 12.74
C LYS A 30 -16.21 12.20 12.55
N SER A 31 -15.73 12.04 11.32
CA SER A 31 -14.68 11.09 10.98
C SER A 31 -13.36 11.83 10.78
N THR A 32 -12.28 11.20 11.21
CA THR A 32 -10.90 11.66 10.91
C THR A 32 -10.24 10.61 10.04
N PHE A 33 -9.67 11.04 8.92
CA PHE A 33 -8.99 10.21 7.96
C PHE A 33 -7.51 10.57 7.94
N GLN A 34 -6.65 9.55 7.81
CA GLN A 34 -5.22 9.75 7.62
C GLN A 34 -4.71 8.74 6.58
N GLY A 35 -4.07 9.26 5.54
CA GLY A 35 -3.49 8.44 4.48
C GLY A 35 -2.06 8.01 4.82
N PHE A 36 -1.74 6.75 4.50
CA PHE A 36 -0.40 6.19 4.57
C PHE A 36 -0.03 5.65 3.18
N LEU A 37 1.16 5.95 2.71
CA LEU A 37 1.61 5.60 1.37
C LEU A 37 2.95 4.85 1.42
N LEU A 38 3.03 3.75 0.68
CA LEU A 38 4.28 3.09 0.32
C LEU A 38 4.47 3.23 -1.20
N ARG A 39 5.69 3.55 -1.62
CA ARG A 39 6.07 3.72 -3.03
C ARG A 39 6.87 2.53 -3.53
N ASP A 40 6.97 2.41 -4.85
CA ASP A 40 7.82 1.41 -5.51
C ASP A 40 7.46 -0.02 -5.06
N VAL A 41 6.15 -0.29 -4.99
CA VAL A 41 5.63 -1.59 -4.54
C VAL A 41 5.71 -2.58 -5.69
N THR A 42 6.45 -3.66 -5.48
CA THR A 42 6.76 -4.68 -6.49
C THR A 42 6.13 -6.04 -6.20
N SER A 43 5.59 -6.25 -5.00
CA SER A 43 4.99 -7.52 -4.60
C SER A 43 3.84 -7.35 -3.61
N LEU A 44 2.93 -8.33 -3.58
CA LEU A 44 1.86 -8.40 -2.56
C LEU A 44 2.44 -8.58 -1.15
N GLU A 45 3.61 -9.21 -1.02
CA GLU A 45 4.28 -9.36 0.28
C GLU A 45 4.63 -8.00 0.90
N GLN A 46 5.03 -7.01 0.10
CA GLN A 46 5.24 -5.63 0.58
C GLN A 46 3.93 -4.97 1.03
N VAL A 47 2.83 -5.23 0.33
CA VAL A 47 1.49 -4.75 0.72
C VAL A 47 1.11 -5.37 2.08
N ASP A 48 1.24 -6.69 2.22
CA ASP A 48 0.95 -7.38 3.47
C ASP A 48 1.85 -6.91 4.63
N ALA A 49 3.12 -6.66 4.35
CA ALA A 49 4.06 -6.11 5.33
C ALA A 49 3.66 -4.70 5.78
N MET A 50 3.22 -3.84 4.86
CA MET A 50 2.72 -2.50 5.17
C MET A 50 1.48 -2.58 6.06
N ILE A 51 0.50 -3.41 5.71
CA ILE A 51 -0.72 -3.57 6.49
C ILE A 51 -0.40 -4.11 7.90
N ARG A 52 0.50 -5.09 8.01
CA ARG A 52 0.98 -5.60 9.30
C ARG A 52 1.67 -4.50 10.12
N ALA A 53 2.53 -3.70 9.51
CA ALA A 53 3.21 -2.58 10.18
C ALA A 53 2.22 -1.53 10.69
N LEU A 54 1.25 -1.12 9.86
CA LEU A 54 0.21 -0.18 10.26
C LEU A 54 -0.64 -0.73 11.42
N ARG A 55 -0.99 -2.03 11.40
CA ARG A 55 -1.75 -2.67 12.49
C ARG A 55 -0.94 -2.84 13.79
N ARG A 56 0.39 -2.72 13.77
CA ARG A 56 1.21 -2.68 15.01
C ARG A 56 1.12 -1.32 15.72
N ASP A 57 0.85 -0.24 14.99
CA ASP A 57 0.59 1.07 15.63
C ASP A 57 -0.76 1.01 16.34
N SER A 58 -0.74 1.12 17.67
CA SER A 58 -1.94 1.01 18.48
C SER A 58 -3.04 2.01 18.12
N ARG A 59 -2.71 3.18 17.57
CA ARG A 59 -3.69 4.20 17.16
C ARG A 59 -4.43 3.75 15.91
N ILE A 60 -3.70 3.19 14.96
CA ILE A 60 -4.26 2.67 13.71
C ILE A 60 -5.00 1.37 13.98
N ALA A 61 -4.48 0.48 14.82
CA ALA A 61 -5.17 -0.76 15.23
C ALA A 61 -6.55 -0.52 15.86
N ARG A 62 -6.77 0.69 16.41
CA ARG A 62 -8.03 1.12 17.04
C ARG A 62 -8.92 1.96 16.13
N CYS A 63 -8.50 2.25 14.89
CA CYS A 63 -9.34 2.99 13.94
C CYS A 63 -10.55 2.15 13.54
N SER A 64 -11.64 2.82 13.16
CA SER A 64 -12.87 2.12 12.76
C SER A 64 -12.68 1.24 11.52
N HIS A 65 -11.92 1.73 10.55
CA HIS A 65 -11.69 1.07 9.27
C HIS A 65 -10.27 1.39 8.78
N LEU A 66 -9.50 0.36 8.42
CA LEU A 66 -8.21 0.44 7.74
C LEU A 66 -8.37 -0.05 6.31
N MET A 67 -8.83 0.84 5.45
CA MET A 67 -9.05 0.59 4.04
C MET A 67 -7.72 0.65 3.30
N ALA A 68 -7.53 -0.17 2.27
CA ALA A 68 -6.31 -0.20 1.47
C ALA A 68 -6.60 -0.31 -0.03
N ALA A 69 -5.68 0.19 -0.85
CA ALA A 69 -5.65 -0.08 -2.29
C ALA A 69 -4.19 -0.12 -2.75
N TRP A 70 -3.90 -0.96 -3.73
CA TRP A 70 -2.55 -1.09 -4.28
C TRP A 70 -2.58 -1.34 -5.78
N ARG A 71 -1.45 -1.04 -6.41
CA ARG A 71 -1.25 -1.24 -7.84
C ARG A 71 0.23 -1.53 -8.09
N ILE A 72 0.50 -2.70 -8.65
CA ILE A 72 1.84 -3.27 -8.86
C ILE A 72 2.02 -3.52 -10.35
N ALA A 73 3.07 -2.96 -10.95
CA ALA A 73 3.40 -3.21 -12.34
C ALA A 73 3.96 -4.64 -12.50
N LEU A 74 3.25 -5.49 -13.25
CA LEU A 74 3.68 -6.86 -13.55
C LEU A 74 4.61 -6.90 -14.77
N ARG A 75 4.34 -6.04 -15.76
CA ARG A 75 5.11 -5.96 -17.01
C ARG A 75 4.97 -4.58 -17.62
N GLY A 76 6.08 -4.07 -18.16
CA GLY A 76 6.14 -2.73 -18.75
C GLY A 76 6.50 -1.65 -17.72
N ASP A 77 6.78 -0.46 -18.19
CA ASP A 77 7.10 0.68 -17.34
C ASP A 77 5.81 1.25 -16.70
N PRO A 78 5.78 1.57 -15.39
CA PRO A 78 4.65 2.20 -14.71
C PRO A 78 4.04 3.45 -15.36
N HIS A 79 4.80 4.14 -16.20
CA HIS A 79 4.39 5.33 -16.94
C HIS A 79 3.92 5.03 -18.38
N ASP A 80 4.00 3.77 -18.83
CA ASP A 80 3.56 3.32 -20.14
C ASP A 80 2.05 2.97 -20.12
N PRO A 81 1.24 3.44 -21.09
CA PRO A 81 -0.15 3.01 -21.25
C PRO A 81 -0.33 1.49 -21.41
N ASP A 82 0.68 0.78 -21.94
CA ASP A 82 0.64 -0.67 -22.15
C ASP A 82 1.10 -1.48 -20.92
N CYS A 83 1.36 -0.81 -19.79
CA CYS A 83 1.73 -1.47 -18.55
C CYS A 83 0.63 -2.41 -18.06
N VAL A 84 1.02 -3.64 -17.72
CA VAL A 84 0.13 -4.65 -17.14
C VAL A 84 0.19 -4.54 -15.63
N TRP A 85 -0.97 -4.34 -15.00
CA TRP A 85 -1.09 -4.10 -13.57
C TRP A 85 -1.72 -5.28 -12.83
N SER A 86 -1.18 -5.61 -11.67
CA SER A 86 -1.90 -6.29 -10.59
C SER A 86 -2.39 -5.22 -9.63
N GLN A 87 -3.69 -5.07 -9.48
CA GLN A 87 -4.28 -4.03 -8.65
C GLN A 87 -5.52 -4.57 -7.95
N ASP A 88 -5.69 -4.19 -6.70
CA ASP A 88 -6.85 -4.57 -5.90
C ASP A 88 -7.02 -3.62 -4.71
N HIS A 89 -8.06 -3.84 -3.90
CA HIS A 89 -8.39 -3.03 -2.73
C HIS A 89 -9.08 -3.84 -1.63
N ASP A 90 -9.01 -3.29 -0.42
CA ASP A 90 -9.77 -3.71 0.75
C ASP A 90 -10.59 -2.53 1.27
N GLU A 91 -11.90 -2.76 1.43
CA GLU A 91 -12.84 -1.77 1.95
C GLU A 91 -12.95 -1.79 3.49
N ASP A 92 -12.47 -2.83 4.16
CA ASP A 92 -12.55 -3.02 5.63
C ASP A 92 -13.92 -2.62 6.24
N GLY A 93 -15.02 -2.89 5.52
CA GLY A 93 -16.39 -2.58 5.95
C GLY A 93 -16.94 -1.21 5.56
N GLU A 94 -16.17 -0.33 4.92
CA GLU A 94 -16.61 0.96 4.39
C GLU A 94 -16.90 0.87 2.87
N ALA A 95 -18.18 0.65 2.54
CA ALA A 95 -18.62 0.39 1.18
C ALA A 95 -18.20 1.51 0.19
N GLY A 96 -17.45 1.15 -0.85
CA GLY A 96 -17.04 2.05 -1.93
C GLY A 96 -15.72 2.80 -1.69
N ALA A 97 -15.15 2.78 -0.49
CA ALA A 97 -13.92 3.49 -0.22
C ALA A 97 -12.70 2.90 -0.93
N GLY A 98 -12.60 1.56 -0.98
CA GLY A 98 -11.51 0.87 -1.67
C GLY A 98 -11.52 1.13 -3.19
N ARG A 99 -12.71 1.21 -3.80
CA ARG A 99 -12.86 1.63 -5.21
C ARG A 99 -12.41 3.07 -5.43
N GLY A 100 -12.75 3.98 -4.51
CA GLY A 100 -12.30 5.37 -4.54
C GLY A 100 -10.77 5.48 -4.52
N MET A 101 -10.11 4.78 -3.60
CA MET A 101 -8.65 4.77 -3.50
C MET A 101 -7.98 4.13 -4.73
N SER A 102 -8.51 3.02 -5.24
CA SER A 102 -8.03 2.40 -6.48
C SER A 102 -8.16 3.33 -7.69
N HIS A 103 -9.21 4.15 -7.72
CA HIS A 103 -9.36 5.17 -8.75
C HIS A 103 -8.33 6.30 -8.58
N LEU A 104 -8.09 6.76 -7.35
CA LEU A 104 -7.07 7.77 -7.05
C LEU A 104 -5.69 7.33 -7.54
N LEU A 105 -5.24 6.12 -7.20
CA LEU A 105 -3.94 5.60 -7.65
C LEU A 105 -3.79 5.64 -9.18
N ARG A 106 -4.88 5.34 -9.91
CA ARG A 106 -4.91 5.38 -11.39
C ARG A 106 -4.78 6.79 -11.93
N VAL A 107 -5.59 7.73 -11.45
CA VAL A 107 -5.61 9.11 -11.98
C VAL A 107 -4.37 9.91 -11.58
N THR A 108 -3.71 9.57 -10.48
CA THR A 108 -2.44 10.19 -10.06
C THR A 108 -1.21 9.53 -10.67
N GLY A 109 -1.37 8.41 -11.40
CA GLY A 109 -0.24 7.68 -11.97
C GLY A 109 0.68 7.04 -10.91
N SER A 110 0.16 6.77 -9.71
CA SER A 110 0.93 6.20 -8.60
C SER A 110 1.14 4.69 -8.76
N ALA A 111 2.35 4.23 -8.47
CA ALA A 111 2.81 2.84 -8.40
C ALA A 111 3.89 2.70 -7.32
#